data_AF-A0A834G5K1-F1
#
_entry.id   AF-A0A834G5K1-F1
#
_cell.length_a   1.000
_cell.length_b   1.000
_cell.length_c   1.000
_cell.angle_alpha   90.00
_cell.angle_beta   90.00
_cell.angle_gamma   90.00
#
_symmetry.space_group_name_H-M   'P 1'
#
loop_
_entity.id
_entity.type
_entity.pdbx_description
1 polymer ?
#
loop_
_entity_poly.entity_id
_entity_poly.type
_entity_poly.pdbx_seq_one_letter_code
_entity_poly.pdbx_strand_id
1 'polypeptide(L)'
;MSAPAKQISFEKATRDGFHRLFQFIEGANLNFSRIPMTAPVLTSIVPGAGPLHSSAYFVRLYLPVKFQSTPPLPLPELNLKPDSWPSHCIAVRTFSGFAKDENIVAEAEKLSMSLSRSPWANSTSTKSEYAYSIAQYSSPFKLIGRVNEVWVEMDESALDSCKSNGVATY
;
A
#
# COMPACT_ATOMS: atom_id res chain seq x y z
N MET A 1 -0.38 -4.72 8.88
CA MET A 1 -1.74 -4.34 9.37
C MET A 1 -2.49 -3.52 8.32
N SER A 2 -3.78 -3.76 8.09
CA SER A 2 -4.56 -3.08 7.03
C SER A 2 -5.91 -2.50 7.49
N ALA A 3 -6.34 -1.44 6.80
CA ALA A 3 -7.58 -0.71 6.98
C ALA A 3 -8.36 -0.66 5.65
N PRO A 4 -9.47 -1.42 5.50
CA PRO A 4 -10.32 -1.30 4.34
C PRO A 4 -11.10 0.03 4.35
N ALA A 5 -11.27 0.63 3.18
CA ALA A 5 -12.04 1.86 2.97
C ALA A 5 -12.91 1.75 1.71
N LYS A 6 -14.21 2.01 1.88
CA LYS A 6 -15.18 2.16 0.77
C LYS A 6 -15.40 3.66 0.52
N GLN A 7 -14.41 4.30 -0.08
CA GLN A 7 -14.49 5.71 -0.51
C GLN A 7 -14.29 5.78 -2.02
N ILE A 8 -14.66 6.89 -2.63
CA ILE A 8 -14.39 7.16 -4.05
C ILE A 8 -13.03 7.87 -4.21
N SER A 9 -12.62 8.64 -3.22
CA SER A 9 -11.37 9.43 -3.18
C SER A 9 -10.25 8.66 -2.49
N PHE A 10 -9.09 8.59 -3.14
CA PHE A 10 -7.84 8.08 -2.62
C PHE A 10 -7.34 8.91 -1.43
N GLU A 11 -7.40 10.24 -1.53
CA GLU A 11 -6.93 11.12 -0.45
C GLU A 11 -7.73 10.90 0.83
N LYS A 12 -9.06 10.83 0.69
CA LYS A 12 -9.96 10.57 1.81
C LYS A 12 -9.78 9.15 2.36
N ALA A 13 -9.68 8.15 1.49
CA ALA A 13 -9.42 6.77 1.89
C ALA A 13 -8.12 6.63 2.68
N THR A 14 -7.04 7.21 2.16
CA THR A 14 -5.70 7.19 2.77
C THR A 14 -5.72 7.89 4.13
N ARG A 15 -6.32 9.08 4.22
CA ARG A 15 -6.42 9.84 5.47
C ARG A 15 -7.22 9.08 6.53
N ASP A 16 -8.42 8.62 6.20
CA ASP A 16 -9.33 7.99 7.15
C ASP A 16 -8.80 6.60 7.59
N GLY A 17 -8.22 5.85 6.65
CA GLY A 17 -7.57 4.56 6.93
C GLY A 17 -6.30 4.71 7.75
N PHE A 18 -5.44 5.68 7.42
CA PHE A 18 -4.24 5.98 8.20
C PHE A 18 -4.59 6.44 9.61
N HIS A 19 -5.63 7.27 9.79
CA HIS A 19 -6.04 7.71 11.12
C HIS A 19 -6.38 6.53 12.04
N ARG A 20 -7.10 5.52 11.52
CA ARG A 20 -7.40 4.29 12.27
C ARG A 20 -6.14 3.48 12.59
N LEU A 21 -5.23 3.32 11.62
CA LEU A 21 -3.93 2.67 11.83
C LEU A 21 -3.08 3.41 12.86
N PHE A 22 -3.12 4.75 12.86
CA PHE A 22 -2.42 5.60 13.80
C PHE A 22 -2.95 5.42 15.22
N GLN A 23 -4.27 5.40 15.42
CA GLN A 23 -4.88 5.07 16.72
C GLN A 23 -4.40 3.70 17.23
N PHE A 24 -4.37 2.69 16.36
CA PHE A 24 -3.90 1.35 16.70
C PHE A 24 -2.46 1.34 17.22
N ILE A 25 -1.52 1.99 16.51
CA ILE A 25 -0.11 2.03 16.94
C ILE A 25 0.11 2.90 18.17
N GLU A 26 -0.77 3.86 18.45
CA GLU A 26 -0.74 4.70 19.67
C GLU A 26 -1.38 4.02 20.90
N GLY A 27 -1.86 2.77 20.76
CA GLY A 27 -2.34 1.96 21.88
C GLY A 27 -3.81 1.58 21.83
N ALA A 28 -4.55 1.91 20.77
CA ALA A 28 -5.91 1.43 20.56
C ALA A 28 -5.92 -0.03 20.05
N ASN A 29 -5.39 -0.92 20.89
CA ASN A 29 -5.35 -2.36 20.72
C ASN A 29 -5.57 -3.03 22.08
N LEU A 30 -5.96 -4.32 22.09
CA LEU A 30 -6.35 -5.01 23.33
C LEU A 30 -5.24 -5.07 24.41
N ASN A 31 -3.99 -4.86 24.02
CA ASN A 31 -2.83 -4.90 24.92
C ASN A 31 -2.31 -3.50 25.28
N PHE A 32 -3.00 -2.42 24.88
CA PHE A 32 -2.58 -1.02 25.08
C PHE A 32 -1.14 -0.75 24.64
N SER A 33 -0.64 -1.54 23.68
CA SER A 33 0.76 -1.54 23.29
C SER A 33 1.03 -0.42 22.31
N ARG A 34 2.08 0.37 22.55
CA ARG A 34 2.57 1.34 21.58
C ARG A 34 3.50 0.66 20.57
N ILE A 35 3.22 0.85 19.29
CA ILE A 35 4.00 0.32 18.19
C ILE A 35 4.71 1.49 17.49
N PRO A 36 6.03 1.44 17.27
CA PRO A 36 6.73 2.46 16.52
C PRO A 36 6.14 2.65 15.11
N MET A 37 5.94 3.90 14.71
CA MET A 37 5.53 4.25 13.35
C MET A 37 6.57 3.81 12.34
N THR A 38 6.12 3.37 11.17
CA THR A 38 6.97 2.93 10.05
C THR A 38 6.61 3.67 8.77
N ALA A 39 7.53 3.68 7.81
CA ALA A 39 7.26 4.13 6.45
C ALA A 39 7.53 2.99 5.46
N PRO A 40 6.87 2.96 4.29
CA PRO A 40 5.81 3.89 3.86
C PRO A 40 4.43 3.56 4.45
N VAL A 41 3.48 4.50 4.35
CA VAL A 41 2.04 4.18 4.36
C VAL A 41 1.66 3.79 2.93
N LEU A 42 1.06 2.63 2.77
CA LEU A 42 0.71 2.10 1.45
C LEU A 42 -0.81 2.10 1.26
N THR A 43 -1.29 2.71 0.19
CA THR A 43 -2.71 2.64 -0.18
C THR A 43 -2.84 1.90 -1.51
N SER A 44 -3.50 0.74 -1.49
CA SER A 44 -3.78 -0.08 -2.67
C SER A 44 -5.19 0.15 -3.18
N ILE A 45 -5.34 0.19 -4.50
CA ILE A 45 -6.59 0.54 -5.18
C ILE A 45 -7.24 -0.72 -5.72
N VAL A 46 -8.45 -1.04 -5.24
CA VAL A 46 -9.25 -2.14 -5.78
C VAL A 46 -9.98 -1.64 -7.03
N PRO A 47 -9.80 -2.30 -8.19
CA PRO A 47 -10.44 -1.86 -9.43
C PRO A 47 -11.96 -1.77 -9.30
N GLY A 48 -12.57 -0.77 -9.95
CA GLY A 48 -14.01 -0.56 -9.96
C GLY A 48 -14.47 0.30 -11.13
N ALA A 49 -15.79 0.45 -11.26
CA ALA A 49 -16.39 1.38 -12.21
C ALA A 49 -16.37 2.81 -11.64
N GLY A 50 -16.05 3.80 -12.48
CA GLY A 50 -16.06 5.22 -12.12
C GLY A 50 -14.82 5.98 -12.62
N PRO A 51 -14.77 7.32 -12.47
CA PRO A 51 -13.72 8.16 -13.06
C PRO A 51 -12.31 7.88 -12.53
N LEU A 52 -12.20 7.43 -11.28
CA LEU A 52 -10.94 7.04 -10.63
C LEU A 52 -10.68 5.52 -10.74
N HIS A 53 -11.59 4.77 -11.38
CA HIS A 53 -11.52 3.32 -11.57
C HIS A 53 -11.33 2.51 -10.26
N SER A 54 -11.83 3.03 -9.13
CA SER A 54 -11.72 2.40 -7.81
C SER A 54 -13.07 1.95 -7.25
N SER A 55 -13.18 0.72 -6.75
CA SER A 55 -14.35 0.25 -5.98
C SER A 55 -14.12 0.28 -4.47
N ALA A 56 -12.86 0.17 -4.04
CA ALA A 56 -12.43 0.22 -2.66
C ALA A 56 -10.93 0.52 -2.56
N TYR A 57 -10.47 0.77 -1.34
CA TYR A 57 -9.05 0.98 -1.02
C TYR A 57 -8.65 0.14 0.19
N PHE A 58 -7.39 -0.27 0.22
CA PHE A 58 -6.74 -0.85 1.39
C PHE A 58 -5.57 0.03 1.81
N VAL A 59 -5.63 0.58 3.01
CA VAL A 59 -4.50 1.34 3.59
C VAL A 59 -3.73 0.41 4.51
N ARG A 60 -2.42 0.34 4.35
CA ARG A 60 -1.53 -0.58 5.08
C ARG A 60 -0.42 0.17 5.77
N LEU A 61 -0.05 -0.37 6.93
CA LEU A 61 1.13 0.02 7.68
C LEU A 61 1.92 -1.25 8.03
N TYR A 62 3.23 -1.20 7.76
CA TYR A 62 4.16 -2.26 8.11
C TYR A 62 4.31 -2.35 9.63
N LEU A 63 4.35 -3.56 10.18
CA LEU A 63 4.63 -3.74 11.60
C LEU A 63 6.12 -4.02 11.79
N PRO A 64 6.78 -3.37 12.77
CA PRO A 64 8.17 -3.71 13.11
C PRO A 64 8.29 -5.21 13.43
N VAL A 65 9.44 -5.82 13.11
CA VAL A 65 9.67 -7.28 13.20
C VAL A 65 9.18 -7.91 14.50
N LYS A 66 9.40 -7.23 15.65
CA LYS A 66 8.92 -7.65 16.98
C LYS A 66 7.42 -7.95 17.06
N PHE A 67 6.60 -7.29 16.24
CA PHE A 67 5.14 -7.40 16.25
C PHE A 67 4.59 -8.25 15.10
N GLN A 68 5.42 -8.79 14.20
CA GLN A 68 4.93 -9.52 13.03
C GLN A 68 4.45 -10.92 13.34
N SER A 69 5.15 -11.65 14.21
CA SER A 69 4.78 -13.02 14.57
C SER A 69 3.47 -13.07 15.37
N THR A 70 3.19 -12.03 16.13
CA THR A 70 2.02 -11.94 17.01
C THR A 70 1.59 -10.48 17.14
N PRO A 71 0.91 -9.93 16.10
CA PRO A 71 0.47 -8.55 16.13
C PRO A 71 -0.59 -8.33 17.22
N PRO A 72 -0.56 -7.21 17.97
CA PRO A 72 -1.63 -6.87 18.89
C PRO A 72 -2.98 -6.84 18.17
N LEU A 73 -4.02 -7.35 18.81
CA LEU A 73 -5.36 -7.34 18.23
C LEU A 73 -5.93 -5.91 18.30
N PRO A 74 -6.36 -5.33 17.17
CA PRO A 74 -6.96 -4.00 17.15
C PRO A 74 -8.31 -4.01 17.88
N LEU A 75 -8.71 -2.85 18.40
CA LEU A 75 -10.06 -2.70 18.95
C LEU A 75 -11.10 -2.85 17.81
N PRO A 76 -12.24 -3.54 18.03
CA PRO A 76 -13.22 -3.83 16.98
C PRO A 76 -13.74 -2.58 16.24
N GLU A 77 -13.89 -1.47 16.94
CA GLU A 77 -14.35 -0.18 16.40
C GLU A 77 -13.41 0.41 15.34
N LEU A 78 -12.12 0.03 15.36
CA LEU A 78 -11.17 0.48 14.35
C LEU A 78 -11.32 -0.27 13.03
N ASN A 79 -12.04 -1.41 13.00
CA ASN A 79 -12.27 -2.24 11.82
C ASN A 79 -10.95 -2.58 11.06
N LEU A 80 -9.86 -2.80 11.79
CA LEU A 80 -8.56 -3.14 11.22
C LEU A 80 -8.39 -4.66 11.17
N LYS A 81 -7.56 -5.12 10.24
CA LYS A 81 -7.25 -6.54 10.09
C LYS A 81 -5.74 -6.75 10.01
N PRO A 82 -5.16 -7.71 10.76
CA PRO A 82 -3.84 -8.23 10.44
C PRO A 82 -3.81 -8.63 8.97
N ASP A 83 -2.73 -8.29 8.29
CA ASP A 83 -2.61 -8.51 6.85
C ASP A 83 -1.31 -9.25 6.60
N SER A 84 -1.42 -10.47 6.09
CA SER A 84 -0.26 -11.28 5.71
C SER A 84 0.17 -10.85 4.34
N TRP A 85 1.33 -10.21 4.22
CA TRP A 85 1.83 -9.82 2.91
C TRP A 85 3.02 -10.70 2.52
N PRO A 86 2.78 -11.81 1.80
CA PRO A 86 3.85 -12.69 1.40
C PRO A 86 4.86 -11.95 0.52
N SER A 87 6.09 -12.45 0.46
CA SER A 87 7.07 -11.94 -0.51
C SER A 87 6.48 -12.05 -1.91
N HIS A 88 6.59 -10.98 -2.68
CA HIS A 88 6.12 -10.87 -4.06
C HIS A 88 6.98 -9.83 -4.78
N CYS A 89 6.98 -9.87 -6.11
CA CYS A 89 7.71 -8.91 -6.91
C CYS A 89 6.86 -7.72 -7.31
N ILE A 90 7.47 -6.54 -7.25
CA ILE A 90 6.82 -5.27 -7.58
C ILE A 90 7.68 -4.47 -8.56
N ALA A 91 7.04 -3.88 -9.56
CA ALA A 91 7.59 -2.80 -10.33
C ALA A 91 7.32 -1.48 -9.63
N VAL A 92 8.33 -0.62 -9.54
CA VAL A 92 8.27 0.62 -8.79
C VAL A 92 8.63 1.81 -9.68
N ARG A 93 7.86 2.89 -9.56
CA ARG A 93 8.22 4.20 -10.09
C ARG A 93 8.10 5.25 -8.99
N THR A 94 9.16 6.00 -8.77
CA THR A 94 9.18 7.12 -7.82
C THR A 94 8.65 8.41 -8.47
N PHE A 95 7.91 9.21 -7.71
CA PHE A 95 7.44 10.53 -8.12
C PHE A 95 7.45 11.53 -6.95
N SER A 96 7.57 12.81 -7.28
CA SER A 96 7.63 13.91 -6.31
C SER A 96 6.27 14.58 -6.08
N GLY A 97 6.18 15.39 -5.03
CA GLY A 97 4.98 16.18 -4.72
C GLY A 97 4.01 15.44 -3.81
N PHE A 98 2.76 15.89 -3.75
CA PHE A 98 1.70 15.21 -3.02
C PHE A 98 1.04 14.17 -3.92
N ALA A 99 0.77 12.97 -3.38
CA ALA A 99 -0.12 12.02 -4.02
C ALA A 99 -1.57 12.48 -3.79
N LYS A 100 -2.30 12.68 -4.88
CA LYS A 100 -3.66 13.23 -4.91
C LYS A 100 -4.54 12.47 -5.87
N ASP A 101 -5.86 12.59 -5.70
CA ASP A 101 -6.83 11.98 -6.62
C ASP A 101 -6.54 12.36 -8.09
N GLU A 102 -6.08 13.59 -8.31
CA GLU A 102 -5.79 14.18 -9.61
C GLU A 102 -4.56 13.59 -10.33
N ASN A 103 -3.60 12.99 -9.62
CA ASN A 103 -2.30 12.62 -10.20
C ASN A 103 -1.90 11.16 -10.08
N ILE A 104 -2.46 10.40 -9.14
CA ILE A 104 -2.05 9.01 -8.90
C ILE A 104 -2.29 8.11 -10.11
N VAL A 105 -3.38 8.34 -10.86
CA VAL A 105 -3.70 7.58 -12.07
C VAL A 105 -2.66 7.86 -13.15
N ALA A 106 -2.29 9.14 -13.35
CA ALA A 106 -1.28 9.52 -14.32
C ALA A 106 0.12 8.96 -13.97
N GLU A 107 0.49 8.85 -12.70
CA GLU A 107 1.75 8.21 -12.31
C GLU A 107 1.71 6.68 -12.52
N ALA A 108 0.57 6.04 -12.27
CA ALA A 108 0.37 4.62 -12.59
C ALA A 108 0.45 4.35 -14.11
N GLU A 109 -0.15 5.21 -14.94
CA GLU A 109 -0.05 5.13 -16.39
C GLU A 109 1.39 5.31 -16.88
N LYS A 110 2.16 6.24 -16.28
CA LYS A 110 3.58 6.41 -16.60
C LYS A 110 4.41 5.17 -16.26
N LEU A 111 4.11 4.49 -15.15
CA LEU A 111 4.74 3.20 -14.84
C LEU A 111 4.34 2.14 -15.86
N SER A 112 3.05 2.02 -16.18
CA SER A 112 2.55 1.08 -17.19
C SER A 112 3.20 1.28 -18.57
N MET A 113 3.32 2.52 -19.03
CA MET A 113 4.02 2.86 -20.28
C MET A 113 5.53 2.53 -20.23
N SER A 114 6.15 2.64 -19.06
CA SER A 114 7.57 2.28 -18.91
C SER A 114 7.75 0.77 -18.99
N LEU A 115 6.85 0.00 -18.37
CA LEU A 115 6.84 -1.45 -18.42
C LEU A 115 6.57 -1.98 -19.83
N SER A 116 5.61 -1.42 -20.55
CA SER A 116 5.27 -1.85 -21.92
C SER A 116 6.39 -1.65 -22.94
N ARG A 117 7.34 -0.74 -22.65
CA ARG A 117 8.53 -0.48 -23.47
C ARG A 117 9.78 -1.23 -22.98
N SER A 118 9.62 -2.13 -22.02
CA SER A 118 10.69 -2.92 -21.42
C SER A 118 10.49 -4.41 -21.71
N PRO A 119 11.48 -5.27 -21.39
CA PRO A 119 11.32 -6.72 -21.46
C PRO A 119 10.18 -7.27 -20.57
N TRP A 120 9.67 -6.46 -19.62
CA TRP A 120 8.64 -6.86 -18.66
C TRP A 120 7.21 -6.50 -19.09
N ALA A 121 6.98 -6.17 -20.36
CA ALA A 121 5.68 -5.72 -20.87
C ALA A 121 4.50 -6.64 -20.54
N ASN A 122 4.74 -7.95 -20.44
CA ASN A 122 3.74 -8.97 -20.14
C ASN A 122 3.97 -9.65 -18.78
N SER A 123 4.73 -9.01 -17.88
CA SER A 123 5.13 -9.57 -16.60
C SER A 123 4.30 -9.03 -15.43
N THR A 124 3.23 -8.27 -15.67
CA THR A 124 2.32 -7.81 -14.61
C THR A 124 1.39 -8.94 -14.16
N SER A 125 1.15 -9.04 -12.85
CA SER A 125 0.30 -10.08 -12.29
C SER A 125 -1.17 -9.81 -12.58
N THR A 126 -1.85 -10.77 -13.21
CA THR A 126 -3.31 -10.74 -13.43
C THR A 126 -4.11 -11.27 -12.23
N LYS A 127 -3.42 -11.82 -11.22
CA LYS A 127 -4.02 -12.41 -10.01
C LYS A 127 -4.12 -11.42 -8.84
N SER A 128 -3.59 -10.21 -9.00
CA SER A 128 -3.57 -9.23 -7.93
C SER A 128 -4.99 -8.78 -7.55
N GLU A 129 -5.26 -8.63 -6.25
CA GLU A 129 -6.53 -8.13 -5.72
C GLU A 129 -6.72 -6.62 -5.94
N TYR A 130 -5.65 -5.92 -6.35
CA TYR A 130 -5.60 -4.48 -6.55
C TYR A 130 -4.88 -4.13 -7.85
N ALA A 131 -5.23 -2.99 -8.48
CA ALA A 131 -4.62 -2.57 -9.73
C ALA A 131 -3.18 -2.07 -9.56
N TYR A 132 -2.98 -1.21 -8.56
CA TYR A 132 -1.70 -0.62 -8.20
C TYR A 132 -1.78 -0.13 -6.75
N SER A 133 -0.63 0.25 -6.20
CA SER A 133 -0.53 0.84 -4.87
C SER A 133 0.30 2.12 -4.90
N ILE A 134 -0.01 3.04 -3.99
CA ILE A 134 0.77 4.26 -3.77
C ILE A 134 1.45 4.16 -2.40
N ALA A 135 2.77 4.21 -2.38
CA ALA A 135 3.57 4.24 -1.16
C ALA A 135 3.99 5.68 -0.85
N GLN A 136 3.61 6.15 0.34
CA GLN A 136 3.90 7.51 0.81
C GLN A 136 4.87 7.46 1.99
N TYR A 137 6.08 8.00 1.81
CA TYR A 137 7.14 7.96 2.82
C TYR A 137 7.16 9.19 3.74
N SER A 138 6.53 10.27 3.29
CA SER A 138 6.67 11.58 3.92
C SER A 138 5.52 11.88 4.88
N SER A 139 5.86 12.39 6.07
CA SER A 139 4.88 12.93 7.03
C SER A 139 3.95 13.96 6.36
N PRO A 140 2.67 14.06 6.78
CA PRO A 140 1.75 15.10 6.30
C PRO A 140 2.32 16.52 6.39
N PHE A 141 3.17 16.79 7.39
CA PHE A 141 3.75 18.12 7.62
C PHE A 141 4.99 18.42 6.77
N LYS A 142 5.53 17.44 6.02
CA LYS A 142 6.70 17.65 5.15
C LYS A 142 6.29 18.28 3.81
N LEU A 143 6.47 19.57 3.64
CA LEU A 143 5.98 20.28 2.44
C LEU A 143 6.88 20.12 1.20
N ILE A 144 8.20 19.99 1.36
CA ILE A 144 9.19 19.95 0.26
C ILE A 144 9.98 18.63 0.31
N GLY A 145 10.42 18.15 -0.87
CA GLY A 145 11.24 16.94 -0.96
C GLY A 145 10.48 15.67 -0.56
N ARG A 146 9.18 15.63 -0.90
CA ARG A 146 8.32 14.46 -0.70
C ARG A 146 8.69 13.38 -1.72
N VAL A 147 8.81 12.15 -1.24
CA VAL A 147 9.04 10.95 -2.04
C VAL A 147 7.80 10.07 -1.91
N ASN A 148 7.23 9.73 -3.05
CA ASN A 148 6.18 8.72 -3.17
C ASN A 148 6.55 7.75 -4.28
N GLU A 149 5.93 6.58 -4.25
CA GLU A 149 6.12 5.56 -5.28
C GLU A 149 4.78 4.98 -5.70
N VAL A 150 4.70 4.58 -6.97
CA VAL A 150 3.62 3.74 -7.50
C VAL A 150 4.14 2.33 -7.73
N TRP A 151 3.40 1.34 -7.22
CA TRP A 151 3.77 -0.07 -7.23
C TRP A 151 2.75 -0.88 -8.03
N VAL A 152 3.24 -1.78 -8.90
CA VAL A 152 2.43 -2.78 -9.61
C VAL A 152 3.03 -4.16 -9.35
N GLU A 153 2.18 -5.12 -9.02
CA GLU A 153 2.61 -6.50 -8.76
C GLU A 153 2.99 -7.20 -10.07
N MET A 154 4.09 -7.94 -10.02
CA MET A 154 4.67 -8.66 -11.15
C MET A 154 4.48 -10.17 -10.96
N ASP A 155 4.35 -10.90 -12.05
CA ASP A 155 4.31 -12.35 -12.03
C ASP A 155 5.70 -12.91 -11.69
N GLU A 156 5.80 -13.58 -10.54
CA GLU A 156 7.05 -14.20 -10.05
C GLU A 156 7.61 -15.23 -11.03
N SER A 157 6.75 -15.91 -11.80
CA SER A 157 7.17 -16.90 -12.78
C SER A 157 7.84 -16.30 -14.02
N ALA A 158 7.63 -14.99 -14.25
CA ALA A 158 8.16 -14.28 -15.40
C ALA A 158 9.56 -13.67 -15.14
N LEU A 159 10.04 -13.62 -13.89
CA LEU A 159 11.33 -13.03 -13.54
C LEU A 159 12.17 -13.96 -12.65
N ASP A 160 13.24 -14.53 -13.19
CA ASP A 160 14.22 -15.30 -12.40
C ASP A 160 14.91 -14.47 -11.30
N SER A 161 15.02 -13.14 -11.50
CA SER A 161 15.56 -12.20 -10.50
C SER A 161 14.62 -11.93 -9.32
N CYS A 162 13.40 -12.47 -9.35
CA CYS A 162 12.31 -12.17 -8.42
C CYS A 162 11.94 -13.33 -7.49
N LYS A 163 12.65 -14.46 -7.55
CA LYS A 163 12.37 -15.62 -6.69
C LYS A 163 12.62 -15.27 -5.22
N SER A 164 11.56 -15.27 -4.42
CA SER A 164 11.64 -14.97 -3.00
C SER A 164 12.20 -16.14 -2.19
N ASN A 165 13.05 -15.84 -1.20
CA ASN A 165 13.46 -16.81 -0.18
C ASN A 165 12.38 -16.90 0.92
N GLY A 166 11.16 -17.33 0.56
CA GLY A 166 10.22 -18.07 1.41
C GLY A 166 9.83 -17.56 2.82
N VAL A 167 10.05 -16.31 3.22
CA VAL A 167 9.57 -15.80 4.53
C VAL A 167 8.48 -14.76 4.31
N ALA A 168 7.25 -15.11 4.64
CA ALA A 168 6.14 -14.17 4.68
C ALA A 168 6.26 -13.26 5.91
N THR A 169 6.07 -11.96 5.73
CA THR A 169 6.09 -10.94 6.79
C THR A 169 4.73 -10.27 6.91
N TYR A 170 4.32 -9.91 8.13
CA TYR A 170 3.02 -9.30 8.45
C TYR A 170 3.12 -7.79 8.75
#